data_AF-A0AAN8WSL2-F1
#
_entry.id   AF-A0AAN8WSL2-F1
#
_cell.length_a   1.000
_cell.length_b   1.000
_cell.length_c   1.000
_cell.angle_alpha   90.00
_cell.angle_beta   90.00
_cell.angle_gamma   90.00
#
_symmetry.space_group_name_H-M   'P 1'
#
loop_
_entity.id
_entity.type
_entity.pdbx_description
1 polymer ?
#
loop_
_entity_poly.entity_id
_entity_poly.type
_entity_poly.pdbx_seq_one_letter_code
_entity_poly.pdbx_strand_id
1 'polypeptide(L)'
;LCMLDYGEFVPQALMQSEDTKLHALGAKLDLVPMIVDVWDGDEACVARVMEENYVQLDFFPYLQNLYISLGYIDDVYTIREKIYEANLAFFFRKDTPWKYKFDEGIRRLVEANLIEKWYDDIMNARRTRRADK
;
A
#
# COMPACT_ATOMS: atom_id res chain seq x y z
N LEU A 1 8.74 -6.78 -12.17
CA LEU A 1 7.65 -6.12 -11.40
C LEU A 1 7.27 -7.10 -10.32
N CYS A 2 7.15 -6.68 -9.06
CA CYS A 2 6.80 -7.59 -7.97
C CYS A 2 5.72 -7.01 -7.07
N MET A 3 4.99 -7.89 -6.41
CA MET A 3 3.98 -7.59 -5.39
C MET A 3 3.95 -8.74 -4.38
N LEU A 4 3.69 -8.44 -3.11
CA LEU A 4 3.47 -9.46 -2.10
C LEU A 4 2.18 -10.25 -2.39
N ASP A 5 2.25 -11.57 -2.30
CA ASP A 5 1.11 -12.47 -2.45
C ASP A 5 0.37 -12.62 -1.12
N TYR A 6 -0.54 -11.69 -0.86
CA TYR A 6 -1.44 -11.73 0.30
C TYR A 6 -2.90 -12.01 -0.08
N GLY A 7 -3.12 -12.64 -1.25
CA GLY A 7 -4.45 -12.98 -1.75
C GLY A 7 -5.24 -11.78 -2.29
N GLU A 8 -4.53 -10.79 -2.84
CA GLU A 8 -5.13 -9.58 -3.39
C GLU A 8 -5.64 -9.81 -4.83
N PHE A 9 -6.64 -9.04 -5.26
CA PHE A 9 -7.35 -9.29 -6.52
C PHE A 9 -6.65 -8.66 -7.75
N VAL A 10 -5.72 -7.73 -7.57
CA VAL A 10 -5.08 -6.96 -8.65
C VAL A 10 -4.28 -7.83 -9.59
N PRO A 11 -3.48 -8.82 -9.15
CA PRO A 11 -2.77 -9.68 -10.08
C PRO A 11 -3.73 -10.34 -11.08
N GLN A 12 -4.85 -10.88 -10.57
CA GLN A 12 -5.88 -11.49 -11.40
C GLN A 12 -6.58 -10.46 -12.28
N ALA A 13 -6.97 -9.31 -11.75
CA ALA A 13 -7.64 -8.26 -12.51
C ALA A 13 -6.77 -7.69 -13.63
N LEU A 14 -5.46 -7.51 -13.39
CA LEU A 14 -4.50 -7.11 -14.41
C LEU A 14 -4.40 -8.17 -15.51
N MET A 15 -4.21 -9.44 -15.14
CA MET A 15 -4.16 -10.55 -16.11
C MET A 15 -5.46 -10.71 -16.92
N GLN A 16 -6.60 -10.29 -16.39
CA GLN A 16 -7.89 -10.38 -17.07
C GLN A 16 -8.32 -9.08 -17.76
N SER A 17 -7.50 -8.03 -17.70
CA SER A 17 -7.83 -6.73 -18.28
C SER A 17 -7.92 -6.79 -19.81
N GLU A 18 -8.91 -6.11 -20.37
CA GLU A 18 -9.02 -5.89 -21.82
C GLU A 18 -8.02 -4.84 -22.32
N ASP A 19 -7.51 -3.98 -21.42
CA ASP A 19 -6.43 -3.05 -21.75
C ASP A 19 -5.11 -3.83 -21.90
N THR A 20 -4.57 -3.84 -23.11
CA THR A 20 -3.34 -4.57 -23.46
C THR A 20 -2.13 -4.20 -22.60
N LYS A 21 -2.02 -2.97 -22.10
CA LYS A 21 -0.90 -2.53 -21.26
C LYS A 21 -1.07 -3.05 -19.83
N LEU A 22 -2.29 -2.99 -19.30
CA LEU A 22 -2.59 -3.55 -17.97
C LEU A 22 -2.46 -5.08 -17.97
N HIS A 23 -2.91 -5.74 -19.04
CA HIS A 23 -2.69 -7.16 -19.25
C HIS A 23 -1.21 -7.51 -19.26
N ALA A 24 -0.39 -6.75 -20.00
CA ALA A 24 1.05 -6.95 -20.03
C ALA A 24 1.74 -6.70 -18.67
N LEU A 25 1.21 -5.81 -17.84
CA LEU A 25 1.68 -5.64 -16.45
C LEU A 25 1.36 -6.88 -15.61
N GLY A 26 0.11 -7.36 -15.66
CA GLY A 26 -0.31 -8.57 -14.94
C GLY A 26 0.49 -9.80 -15.33
N ALA A 27 0.75 -10.00 -16.63
CA ALA A 27 1.55 -11.11 -17.13
C ALA A 27 3.04 -11.07 -16.73
N LYS A 28 3.54 -9.92 -16.27
CA LYS A 28 4.93 -9.70 -15.82
C LYS A 28 5.03 -9.49 -14.30
N LEU A 29 3.92 -9.59 -13.58
CA LEU A 29 3.87 -9.36 -12.15
C LEU A 29 4.32 -10.64 -11.44
N ASP A 30 5.47 -10.57 -10.79
CA ASP A 30 5.97 -11.66 -9.96
C ASP A 30 5.38 -11.54 -8.57
N LEU A 31 4.64 -12.56 -8.16
CA LEU A 31 4.08 -12.65 -6.81
C LEU A 31 5.11 -13.25 -5.87
N VAL A 32 5.45 -12.49 -4.83
CA VAL A 32 6.38 -12.91 -3.78
C VAL A 32 5.55 -13.51 -2.65
N PRO A 33 5.78 -14.77 -2.25
CA PRO A 33 4.95 -15.43 -1.25
C PRO A 33 5.05 -14.76 0.12
N MET A 34 3.91 -14.56 0.78
CA MET A 34 3.89 -14.14 2.17
C MET A 34 4.46 -15.25 3.08
N ILE A 35 5.44 -14.90 3.91
CA ILE A 35 5.98 -15.80 4.93
C ILE A 35 5.16 -15.59 6.21
N VAL A 36 4.19 -16.47 6.46
CA VAL A 36 3.16 -16.32 7.51
C VAL A 36 3.74 -16.13 8.93
N ASP A 37 4.95 -16.62 9.18
CA ASP A 37 5.58 -16.56 10.51
C ASP A 37 6.27 -15.21 10.80
N VAL A 38 6.41 -14.35 9.79
CA VAL A 38 6.95 -13.00 9.94
C VAL A 38 5.86 -12.05 9.45
N TRP A 39 5.47 -11.06 10.26
CA TRP A 39 4.44 -10.07 9.89
C TRP A 39 4.88 -9.13 8.75
N ASP A 40 6.01 -9.45 8.12
CA ASP A 40 6.85 -8.64 7.25
C ASP A 40 7.18 -9.51 6.02
N GLY A 41 6.44 -9.27 4.92
CA GLY A 41 6.60 -10.01 3.66
C GLY A 41 7.13 -9.15 2.50
N ASP A 42 6.92 -7.84 2.57
CA ASP A 42 7.29 -6.92 1.50
C ASP A 42 8.80 -6.65 1.43
N GLU A 43 9.56 -6.96 2.48
CA GLU A 43 11.03 -6.89 2.52
C GLU A 43 11.65 -7.72 1.39
N ALA A 44 11.02 -8.84 1.03
CA ALA A 44 11.48 -9.63 -0.10
C ALA A 44 11.28 -8.88 -1.42
N CYS A 45 10.17 -8.17 -1.61
CA CYS A 45 10.00 -7.27 -2.76
C CYS A 45 11.00 -6.10 -2.72
N VAL A 46 11.24 -5.51 -1.54
CA VAL A 46 12.21 -4.43 -1.36
C VAL A 46 13.62 -4.90 -1.72
N ALA A 47 14.05 -6.07 -1.24
CA ALA A 47 15.35 -6.65 -1.59
C ALA A 47 15.49 -6.80 -3.10
N ARG A 48 14.45 -7.27 -3.81
CA ARG A 48 14.47 -7.34 -5.27
C ARG A 48 14.53 -5.97 -5.93
N VAL A 49 13.87 -4.94 -5.40
CA VAL A 49 14.01 -3.57 -5.92
C VAL A 49 15.43 -3.03 -5.73
N MET A 50 16.08 -3.36 -4.61
CA MET A 50 17.40 -2.84 -4.26
C MET A 50 18.55 -3.61 -4.95
N GLU A 51 18.42 -4.92 -5.09
CA GLU A 51 19.47 -5.82 -5.59
C GLU A 51 19.26 -6.21 -7.05
N GLU A 52 18.02 -6.18 -7.52
CA GLU A 52 17.63 -6.53 -8.89
C GLU A 52 16.99 -5.31 -9.59
N ASN A 53 16.82 -5.36 -10.91
CA ASN A 53 16.14 -4.30 -11.67
C ASN A 53 14.61 -4.46 -11.59
N TYR A 54 14.05 -4.48 -10.39
CA TYR A 54 12.61 -4.65 -10.15
C TYR A 54 11.90 -3.35 -9.81
N VAL A 55 10.58 -3.38 -10.00
CA VAL A 55 9.65 -2.33 -9.55
C VAL A 55 8.64 -3.03 -8.64
N GLN A 56 8.42 -2.50 -7.45
CA GLN A 56 7.40 -2.98 -6.53
C GLN A 56 6.08 -2.23 -6.76
N LEU A 57 4.98 -2.97 -6.77
CA LEU A 57 3.63 -2.47 -6.92
C LEU A 57 2.84 -2.73 -5.64
N ASP A 58 2.34 -1.67 -5.01
CA ASP A 58 1.47 -1.75 -3.84
C ASP A 58 0.82 -0.37 -3.55
N PHE A 59 0.09 -0.28 -2.44
CA PHE A 59 -0.56 0.93 -1.95
C PHE A 59 0.46 2.03 -1.62
N PHE A 60 0.32 3.19 -2.26
CA PHE A 60 1.32 4.27 -2.22
C PHE A 60 1.75 4.71 -0.80
N PRO A 61 0.85 5.08 0.13
CA PRO A 61 1.25 5.45 1.48
C PRO A 61 1.95 4.33 2.24
N TYR A 62 1.60 3.08 1.96
CA TYR A 62 2.23 1.91 2.57
C TYR A 62 3.69 1.77 2.08
N LEU A 63 3.93 1.84 0.76
CA LEU A 63 5.29 1.80 0.21
C LEU A 63 6.16 2.93 0.75
N GLN A 64 5.66 4.17 0.78
CA GLN A 64 6.43 5.28 1.37
C GLN A 64 6.86 4.95 2.79
N ASN A 65 5.95 4.39 3.56
CA ASN A 65 6.21 4.08 4.95
C ASN A 65 7.20 2.94 5.13
N LEU A 66 7.07 1.87 4.33
CA LEU A 66 7.96 0.71 4.30
C LEU A 66 9.41 1.13 3.98
N TYR A 67 9.60 1.87 2.88
CA TYR A 67 10.93 2.34 2.47
C TYR A 67 11.52 3.36 3.45
N ILE A 68 10.71 4.17 4.14
CA ILE A 68 11.18 5.02 5.24
C ILE A 68 11.66 4.15 6.42
N SER A 69 10.90 3.12 6.82
CA SER A 69 11.27 2.27 7.96
C SER A 69 12.53 1.44 7.69
N LEU A 70 12.74 1.01 6.45
CA LEU A 70 13.93 0.25 6.04
C LEU A 70 15.13 1.14 5.71
N GLY A 71 14.95 2.47 5.63
CA GLY A 71 16.03 3.42 5.37
C GLY A 71 16.35 3.67 3.90
N TYR A 72 15.60 3.07 2.96
CA TYR A 72 15.84 3.09 1.52
C TYR A 72 15.04 4.15 0.75
N ILE A 73 14.28 5.02 1.42
CA ILE A 73 13.39 5.98 0.74
C ILE A 73 14.12 6.96 -0.20
N ASP A 74 15.40 7.27 0.05
CA ASP A 74 16.18 8.13 -0.84
C ASP A 74 16.81 7.36 -2.02
N ASP A 75 16.84 6.03 -1.94
CA ASP A 75 17.40 5.16 -2.96
C ASP A 75 16.34 4.73 -3.99
N VAL A 76 15.07 5.07 -3.75
CA VAL A 76 13.95 4.73 -4.63
C VAL A 76 13.21 5.96 -5.12
N TYR A 77 12.64 5.85 -6.32
CA TYR A 77 11.71 6.82 -6.86
C TYR A 77 10.30 6.23 -6.88
N THR A 78 9.33 6.95 -6.32
CA THR A 78 7.93 6.54 -6.36
C THR A 78 7.20 7.15 -7.55
N ILE A 79 6.67 6.29 -8.41
CA ILE A 79 5.76 6.65 -9.50
C ILE A 79 4.39 7.00 -8.90
N ARG A 80 3.80 8.14 -9.29
CA ARG A 80 2.55 8.65 -8.68
C ARG A 80 1.29 8.15 -9.38
N GLU A 81 1.45 7.60 -10.58
CA GLU A 81 0.41 7.03 -11.40
C GLU A 81 -0.23 5.83 -10.69
N LYS A 82 -1.56 5.87 -10.56
CA LYS A 82 -2.33 4.80 -9.95
C LYS A 82 -2.87 3.88 -11.03
N ILE A 83 -2.76 2.58 -10.80
CA ILE A 83 -3.34 1.57 -11.67
C ILE A 83 -4.85 1.45 -11.43
N TYR A 84 -5.26 1.59 -10.17
CA TYR A 84 -6.66 1.59 -9.76
C TYR A 84 -6.83 2.38 -8.45
N GLU A 85 -8.08 2.73 -8.12
CA GLU A 85 -8.40 3.34 -6.83
C GLU A 85 -8.54 2.27 -5.75
N ALA A 86 -7.71 2.36 -4.72
CA ALA A 86 -7.78 1.53 -3.52
C ALA A 86 -8.28 2.37 -2.34
N ASN A 87 -9.40 1.96 -1.75
CA ASN A 87 -9.97 2.60 -0.57
C ASN A 87 -9.88 1.66 0.63
N LEU A 88 -9.37 2.17 1.75
CA LEU A 88 -9.43 1.46 3.02
C LEU A 88 -10.86 1.47 3.54
N ALA A 89 -11.44 0.29 3.76
CA ALA A 89 -12.82 0.14 4.19
C ALA A 89 -12.94 -0.70 5.46
N PHE A 90 -13.93 -0.37 6.28
CA PHE A 90 -14.31 -1.17 7.44
C PHE A 90 -15.47 -2.09 7.06
N PHE A 91 -15.25 -3.40 7.10
CA PHE A 91 -16.27 -4.39 6.86
C PHE A 91 -17.05 -4.70 8.13
N PHE A 92 -18.37 -4.63 8.04
CA PHE A 92 -19.26 -4.96 9.14
C PHE A 92 -20.05 -6.23 8.83
N ARG A 93 -20.40 -6.99 9.87
CA ARG A 93 -21.41 -8.04 9.73
C ARG A 93 -22.71 -7.42 9.23
N LYS A 94 -23.38 -8.15 8.34
CA LYS A 94 -24.70 -7.77 7.84
C LYS A 94 -25.64 -7.50 9.03
N ASP A 95 -26.49 -6.49 8.89
CA ASP A 95 -27.48 -6.08 9.89
C ASP A 95 -26.89 -5.65 11.25
N THR A 96 -25.61 -5.24 11.28
CA THR A 96 -25.03 -4.64 12.49
C THR A 96 -25.79 -3.35 12.87
N PRO A 97 -26.13 -3.14 14.16
CA PRO A 97 -26.74 -1.90 14.61
C PRO A 97 -25.71 -0.75 14.71
N TRP A 98 -24.43 -1.01 14.45
CA TRP A 98 -23.34 -0.05 14.69
C TRP A 98 -22.92 0.74 13.45
N LYS A 99 -23.29 0.29 12.25
CA LYS A 99 -22.80 0.87 10.99
C LYS A 99 -23.07 2.38 10.92
N TYR A 100 -24.29 2.81 11.22
CA TYR A 100 -24.65 4.23 11.12
C TYR A 100 -23.85 5.13 12.07
N LYS A 101 -23.59 4.66 13.30
CA LYS A 101 -22.78 5.40 14.28
C LYS A 101 -21.33 5.51 13.84
N PHE A 102 -20.80 4.43 13.26
CA PHE A 102 -19.44 4.41 12.75
C PHE A 102 -19.29 5.34 11.55
N ASP A 103 -20.21 5.26 10.58
CA ASP A 103 -20.23 6.14 9.41
C ASP A 103 -20.31 7.62 9.83
N GLU A 104 -21.18 7.96 10.80
CA GLU A 104 -21.29 9.31 11.34
C GLU A 104 -20.00 9.77 12.01
N GLY A 105 -19.39 8.92 12.84
CA GLY A 105 -18.14 9.22 13.53
C GLY A 105 -16.99 9.46 12.55
N ILE A 106 -16.77 8.54 11.61
CA ILE A 106 -15.73 8.67 10.58
C ILE A 106 -15.94 9.94 9.74
N ARG A 107 -17.17 10.21 9.30
CA ARG A 107 -17.48 11.42 8.53
C ARG A 107 -17.09 12.68 9.31
N ARG A 108 -17.44 12.76 10.59
CA ARG A 108 -17.07 13.92 11.43
C ARG A 108 -15.56 14.08 11.61
N LEU A 109 -14.81 12.98 11.69
CA LEU A 109 -13.34 13.02 11.76
C LEU A 109 -12.73 13.55 10.46
N VAL A 110 -13.29 13.16 9.31
CA VAL A 110 -12.88 13.67 7.99
C VAL A 110 -13.25 15.14 7.84
N GLU A 111 -14.49 15.52 8.14
CA GLU A 111 -14.97 16.91 8.06
C GLU A 111 -14.20 17.86 8.99
N ALA A 112 -13.76 17.38 10.16
CA ALA A 112 -12.91 18.13 11.08
C ALA A 112 -11.43 18.12 10.71
N ASN A 113 -11.07 17.55 9.55
CA ASN A 113 -9.71 17.39 9.05
C ASN A 113 -8.73 16.64 9.98
N LEU A 114 -9.26 15.82 10.89
CA LEU A 114 -8.43 15.11 11.87
C LEU A 114 -7.66 13.96 11.23
N ILE A 115 -8.25 13.28 10.23
CA ILE A 115 -7.61 12.18 9.53
C ILE A 115 -6.38 12.67 8.74
N GLU A 116 -6.53 13.76 7.97
CA GLU A 116 -5.41 14.35 7.22
C GLU A 116 -4.32 14.84 8.17
N LYS A 117 -4.70 15.55 9.25
CA LYS A 117 -3.74 16.00 10.26
C LYS A 117 -2.94 14.84 10.86
N TRP A 118 -3.60 13.76 11.27
CA TRP A 118 -2.89 12.62 11.87
C TRP A 118 -2.00 11.89 10.87
N TYR A 119 -2.43 11.79 9.61
CA TYR A 119 -1.59 11.26 8.55
C TYR A 119 -0.31 12.09 8.39
N ASP A 120 -0.43 13.41 8.28
CA ASP A 120 0.72 14.31 8.16
C ASP A 120 1.63 14.26 9.38
N ASP A 121 1.07 14.23 10.60
CA ASP A 121 1.83 14.11 11.84
C ASP A 121 2.68 12.83 11.84
N ILE A 122 2.10 11.69 11.45
CA ILE A 122 2.79 10.39 11.37
C ILE A 122 3.90 10.44 10.31
N MET A 123 3.59 10.90 9.11
CA MET A 123 4.54 10.93 8.00
C MET A 123 5.70 11.90 8.27
N ASN A 124 5.42 13.07 8.84
CA ASN A 124 6.44 14.05 9.21
C ASN A 124 7.32 13.54 10.36
N ALA A 125 6.73 12.97 11.42
CA ALA A 125 7.50 12.41 12.54
C ALA A 125 8.47 11.31 12.08
N ARG A 126 8.07 10.47 11.12
CA ARG A 126 8.94 9.42 10.56
C ARG A 126 10.09 10.00 9.72
N ARG A 127 9.84 11.06 8.94
CA ARG A 127 10.90 11.77 8.19
C ARG A 127 11.91 12.43 9.12
N THR A 128 11.45 13.13 10.16
CA THR A 128 12.34 13.82 11.12
C THR A 128 13.22 12.84 11.89
N ARG A 129 12.67 11.72 12.38
CA ARG A 129 13.45 10.68 13.08
C ARG A 129 14.59 10.08 12.26
N ARG A 130 14.53 10.19 10.93
CA ARG A 130 15.62 9.77 10.03
C ARG A 130 16.68 10.85 9.89
N ALA A 131 16.32 12.13 9.86
CA ALA A 131 17.30 13.22 9.78
C ALA A 131 18.22 13.29 11.01
N ASP A 132 17.77 12.75 12.14
CA ASP A 132 18.51 12.71 13.41
C ASP A 132 19.37 11.44 13.59
N LYS A 133 19.34 10.49 12.66
CA LYS A 133 20.14 9.24 12.67
C LYS A 133 21.28 9.32 11.65
#